data_AF-A0AAU3EUZ8-F1
#
_entry.id   AF-A0AAU3EUZ8-F1
#
_cell.length_a   1.000
_cell.length_b   1.000
_cell.length_c   1.000
_cell.angle_alpha   90.00
_cell.angle_beta   90.00
_cell.angle_gamma   90.00
#
_symmetry.space_group_name_H-M   'P 1'
#
loop_
_entity.id
_entity.type
_entity.pdbx_description
1 polymer ?
#
loop_
_entity_poly.entity_id
_entity_poly.type
_entity_poly.pdbx_seq_one_letter_code
_entity_poly.pdbx_strand_id
1 'polypeptide(L)'
;MPKENEDANGYQRMMCPAEAGKVQCPLKPHSLCRGIHLPLVDPEPSPTGPVAVCRQRSGTVAPAAGAKHWQALEYGDEEWQKVYFRLRNSVEGLQRLREEPPRRSH
;
A
#
# COMPACT_ATOMS: atom_id res chain seq x y z
N MET A 1 -9.69 6.32 7.44
CA MET A 1 -11.04 5.89 7.83
C MET A 1 -12.05 6.78 7.13
N PRO A 2 -13.06 6.24 6.42
CA PRO A 2 -14.11 7.06 5.83
C PRO A 2 -14.77 7.93 6.90
N LYS A 3 -14.77 9.25 6.69
CA LYS A 3 -15.43 10.22 7.57
C LYS A 3 -16.87 10.47 7.13
N GLU A 4 -17.11 10.42 5.83
CA GLU A 4 -18.38 10.63 5.14
C GLU A 4 -18.47 9.61 4.00
N ASN A 5 -19.59 9.55 3.28
CA ASN A 5 -19.64 8.83 2.01
C ASN A 5 -18.92 9.60 0.89
N GLU A 6 -18.71 8.93 -0.23
CA GLU A 6 -18.20 9.56 -1.44
C GLU A 6 -19.18 10.62 -1.94
N ASP A 7 -18.65 11.74 -2.45
CA ASP A 7 -19.48 12.75 -3.10
C ASP A 7 -19.94 12.31 -4.50
N ALA A 8 -20.76 13.12 -5.17
CA ALA A 8 -21.26 12.83 -6.52
C ALA A 8 -20.15 12.64 -7.58
N ASN A 9 -18.93 13.10 -7.29
CA ASN A 9 -17.76 12.98 -8.16
C ASN A 9 -16.78 11.89 -7.68
N GLY A 10 -17.15 11.07 -6.68
CA GLY A 10 -16.32 9.99 -6.15
C GLY A 10 -15.18 10.45 -5.22
N TYR A 11 -15.20 11.69 -4.73
CA TYR A 11 -14.21 12.14 -3.75
C TYR A 11 -14.59 11.62 -2.37
N GLN A 12 -13.62 10.99 -1.70
CA GLN A 12 -13.81 10.38 -0.38
C GLN A 12 -13.13 11.20 0.70
N ARG A 13 -13.91 11.67 1.70
CA ARG A 13 -13.34 12.31 2.90
C ARG A 13 -12.83 11.25 3.86
N MET A 14 -11.53 11.31 4.18
CA MET A 14 -10.85 10.37 5.06
C MET A 14 -10.38 11.06 6.34
N MET A 15 -10.59 10.42 7.48
CA MET A 15 -10.06 10.83 8.78
C MET A 15 -8.77 10.08 9.11
N CYS A 16 -7.84 10.79 9.75
CA CYS A 16 -6.63 10.21 10.36
C CYS A 16 -7.03 9.09 11.35
N PRO A 17 -6.46 7.88 11.24
CA PRO A 17 -6.80 6.77 12.14
C PRO A 17 -6.56 7.07 13.62
N ALA A 18 -5.55 7.90 13.94
CA ALA A 18 -5.24 8.30 15.31
C ALA A 18 -6.29 9.26 15.89
N GLU A 19 -6.80 10.18 15.07
CA GLU A 19 -7.92 11.07 15.46
C GLU A 19 -9.24 10.29 15.59
N ALA A 20 -9.40 9.21 14.82
CA ALA A 20 -10.53 8.29 14.90
C ALA A 20 -10.42 7.26 16.06
N GLY A 21 -9.35 7.32 16.86
CA GLY A 21 -9.15 6.41 18.00
C GLY A 21 -8.90 4.94 17.62
N LYS A 22 -8.41 4.68 16.40
CA LYS A 22 -8.12 3.32 15.90
C LYS A 22 -6.68 2.89 16.08
N VAL A 23 -5.76 3.84 16.25
CA VAL A 23 -4.32 3.59 16.40
C VAL A 23 -3.72 4.61 17.36
N GLN A 24 -2.55 4.31 17.90
CA GLN A 24 -1.70 5.27 18.62
C GLN A 24 -0.69 5.86 17.64
N CYS A 25 -0.46 7.17 17.67
CA CYS A 25 0.49 7.84 16.78
C CYS A 25 1.31 8.91 17.51
N PRO A 26 2.65 8.89 17.45
CA PRO A 26 3.52 9.90 18.06
C PRO A 26 3.27 11.33 17.58
N LEU A 27 2.81 11.50 16.33
CA LEU A 27 2.47 12.82 15.76
C LEU A 27 1.18 13.41 16.33
N LYS A 28 0.40 12.60 17.05
CA LYS A 28 -0.87 12.95 17.67
C LYS A 28 -0.81 12.56 19.15
N PRO A 29 -0.16 13.37 20.01
CA PRO A 29 0.12 12.98 21.39
C PRO A 29 -1.12 12.57 22.20
N HIS A 30 -2.28 13.15 21.89
CA HIS A 30 -3.56 12.82 22.51
C HIS A 30 -4.10 11.42 22.15
N SER A 31 -3.53 10.74 21.15
CA SER A 31 -3.86 9.36 20.79
C SER A 31 -3.02 8.33 21.56
N LEU A 32 -1.90 8.75 22.15
CA LEU A 32 -1.03 7.89 22.94
C LEU A 32 -1.71 7.49 24.26
N CYS A 33 -1.37 6.31 24.78
CA CYS A 33 -1.82 5.80 26.07
C CYS A 33 -3.35 5.61 26.20
N ARG A 34 -4.12 5.67 25.09
CA ARG A 34 -5.58 5.45 25.11
C ARG A 34 -6.02 3.99 25.15
N GLY A 35 -5.08 3.05 25.06
CA GLY A 35 -5.36 1.63 25.23
C GLY A 35 -4.22 0.78 24.71
N ILE A 36 -3.75 -0.15 25.54
CA ILE A 36 -2.68 -1.12 25.21
C ILE A 36 -2.98 -1.96 23.95
N HIS A 37 -4.25 -2.04 23.55
CA HIS A 37 -4.71 -2.84 22.43
C HIS A 37 -4.67 -2.08 21.08
N LEU A 38 -4.48 -0.77 21.09
CA LEU A 38 -4.39 0.00 19.84
C LEU A 38 -2.97 -0.13 19.28
N PRO A 39 -2.80 -0.51 18.00
CA PRO A 39 -1.48 -0.63 17.41
C PRO A 39 -0.79 0.74 17.37
N LEU A 40 0.52 0.74 17.62
CA LEU A 40 1.36 1.93 17.49
C LEU A 40 1.80 2.07 16.04
N VAL A 41 1.45 3.20 15.42
CA VAL A 41 1.96 3.56 14.09
C VAL A 41 3.33 4.21 14.26
N ASP A 42 4.30 3.71 13.51
CA ASP A 42 5.59 4.35 13.32
C ASP A 42 5.55 5.22 12.05
N PRO A 43 5.40 6.55 12.19
CA PRO A 43 5.38 7.44 11.03
C PRO A 43 6.77 7.52 10.43
N GLU A 44 6.91 7.03 9.20
CA GLU A 44 8.19 6.96 8.51
C GLU A 44 8.93 8.32 8.51
N PRO A 45 10.19 8.37 8.97
CA PRO A 45 10.94 9.61 9.05
C PRO A 45 11.20 10.17 7.65
N SER A 46 10.71 11.38 7.40
CA SER A 46 10.99 12.13 6.18
C SER A 46 11.95 13.29 6.49
N PRO A 47 12.92 13.61 5.61
CA PRO A 47 13.84 14.73 5.80
C PRO A 47 13.13 16.09 5.84
N THR A 48 11.92 16.19 5.30
CA THR A 48 11.08 17.41 5.34
C THR A 48 10.08 17.37 6.51
N GLY A 49 10.19 16.38 7.39
CA GLY A 49 9.26 16.12 8.48
C GLY A 49 7.97 15.46 8.01
N PRO A 50 6.96 15.36 8.92
CA PRO A 50 5.75 14.62 8.64
C PRO A 50 4.99 15.18 7.44
N VAL A 51 4.54 14.29 6.55
CA VAL A 51 3.68 14.63 5.41
C VAL A 51 2.42 15.36 5.87
N ALA A 52 1.91 16.26 5.02
CA ALA A 52 0.77 17.12 5.35
C ALA A 52 -0.47 16.34 5.83
N VAL A 53 -0.70 15.14 5.27
CA VAL A 53 -1.81 14.25 5.67
C VAL A 53 -1.73 13.84 7.14
N CYS A 54 -0.53 13.69 7.72
CA CYS A 54 -0.34 13.33 9.13
C CYS A 54 -0.54 14.53 10.07
N ARG A 55 -0.40 15.76 9.57
CA ARG A 55 -0.68 16.98 10.35
C ARG A 55 -2.19 17.26 10.42
N GLN A 56 -2.88 17.03 9.32
CA GLN A 56 -4.33 17.25 9.20
C GLN A 56 -5.13 16.20 9.98
N ARG A 57 -6.34 16.57 10.44
CA ARG A 57 -7.27 15.62 11.06
C ARG A 57 -8.02 14.77 10.02
N SER A 58 -8.25 15.36 8.85
CA SER A 58 -8.93 14.73 7.73
C SER A 58 -8.39 15.29 6.42
N GLY A 59 -8.36 14.45 5.38
CA GLY A 59 -8.05 14.82 4.01
C GLY A 59 -9.14 14.36 3.04
N THR A 60 -9.08 14.83 1.80
CA THR A 60 -9.93 14.32 0.71
C THR A 60 -9.06 13.51 -0.22
N VAL A 61 -9.50 12.29 -0.54
CA VAL A 61 -8.87 11.40 -1.52
C VAL A 61 -9.71 11.48 -2.79
N ALA A 62 -9.07 11.79 -3.92
CA ALA A 62 -9.73 11.80 -5.23
C ALA A 62 -9.97 10.36 -5.70
N PRO A 63 -11.00 10.09 -6.52
CA PRO A 63 -11.32 8.73 -6.98
C PRO A 63 -10.16 8.09 -7.77
N ALA A 64 -9.40 8.89 -8.52
CA ALA A 64 -8.22 8.41 -9.26
C ALA A 64 -6.93 8.36 -8.40
N ALA A 65 -6.96 8.84 -7.16
CA ALA A 65 -5.79 8.80 -6.29
C ALA A 65 -5.48 7.34 -5.93
N GLY A 66 -4.26 6.90 -6.27
CA GLY A 66 -3.86 5.50 -6.11
C GLY A 66 -4.17 4.60 -7.31
N ALA A 67 -4.88 5.08 -8.34
CA ALA A 67 -5.18 4.28 -9.54
C ALA A 67 -3.92 3.79 -10.26
N LYS A 68 -2.85 4.60 -10.26
CA LYS A 68 -1.53 4.21 -10.80
C LYS A 68 -0.85 3.08 -10.01
N HIS A 69 -1.27 2.87 -8.77
CA HIS A 69 -0.74 1.84 -7.87
C HIS A 69 -1.71 0.67 -7.73
N TRP A 70 -2.85 0.69 -8.41
CA TRP A 70 -3.80 -0.42 -8.37
C TRP A 70 -3.17 -1.65 -9.04
N GLN A 71 -3.19 -2.76 -8.32
CA GLN A 71 -2.75 -4.06 -8.83
C GLN A 71 -3.94 -5.00 -8.75
N ALA A 72 -4.12 -5.81 -9.81
CA ALA A 72 -5.20 -6.79 -9.86
C ALA A 72 -5.08 -7.88 -8.76
N LEU A 73 -3.86 -8.14 -8.32
CA LEU A 73 -3.54 -9.05 -7.22
C LEU A 73 -2.71 -8.29 -6.19
N GLU A 74 -3.09 -8.37 -4.91
CA GLU A 74 -2.36 -7.74 -3.82
C GLU A 74 -0.98 -8.36 -3.66
N TYR A 75 0.06 -7.53 -3.59
CA TYR A 75 1.43 -8.01 -3.48
C TYR A 75 1.60 -8.89 -2.23
N GLY A 76 2.15 -10.09 -2.44
CA GLY A 76 2.45 -11.03 -1.37
C GLY A 76 1.32 -12.00 -1.01
N ASP A 77 0.11 -11.81 -1.54
CA ASP A 77 -0.99 -12.76 -1.33
C ASP A 77 -0.76 -14.11 -2.06
N GLU A 78 -1.45 -15.17 -1.66
CA GLU A 78 -1.24 -16.53 -2.17
C GLU A 78 -1.52 -16.62 -3.68
N GLU A 79 -2.57 -15.95 -4.17
CA GLU A 79 -2.88 -15.90 -5.60
C GLU A 79 -1.82 -15.10 -6.38
N TRP A 80 -1.38 -13.95 -5.84
CA TRP A 80 -0.29 -13.17 -6.40
C TRP A 80 0.99 -14.01 -6.54
N GLN A 81 1.35 -14.77 -5.48
CA GLN A 81 2.54 -15.62 -5.49
C GLN A 81 2.44 -16.69 -6.58
N LYS A 82 1.31 -17.40 -6.69
CA LYS A 82 1.09 -18.43 -7.72
C LYS A 82 1.27 -17.86 -9.13
N VAL A 83 0.64 -16.72 -9.43
CA VAL A 83 0.73 -16.08 -10.74
C VAL A 83 2.15 -15.58 -11.01
N TYR A 84 2.77 -14.93 -10.02
CA TYR A 84 4.13 -14.42 -10.12
C TYR A 84 5.14 -15.53 -10.44
N PHE A 85 5.17 -16.61 -9.65
CA PHE A 85 6.12 -17.70 -9.87
C PHE A 85 5.91 -18.41 -11.21
N ARG A 86 4.66 -18.62 -11.63
CA ARG A 86 4.36 -19.21 -12.95
C ARG A 86 4.90 -18.36 -14.08
N LEU A 87 4.63 -17.05 -14.06
CA LEU A 87 5.05 -16.15 -15.13
C LEU A 87 6.56 -15.96 -15.13
N ARG A 88 7.17 -15.81 -13.95
CA ARG A 88 8.63 -15.71 -13.79
C ARG A 88 9.35 -16.93 -14.35
N ASN A 89 8.94 -18.14 -13.96
CA ASN A 89 9.53 -19.39 -14.45
C ASN A 89 9.44 -19.50 -15.98
N SER A 90 8.33 -19.03 -16.57
CA SER A 90 8.11 -19.04 -18.01
C SER A 90 9.08 -18.10 -18.74
N VAL A 91 9.23 -16.87 -18.23
CA VAL A 91 10.16 -15.86 -18.78
C VAL A 91 11.61 -16.32 -18.64
N GLU A 92 12.00 -16.81 -17.47
CA GLU A 92 13.35 -17.33 -17.23
C GLU A 92 13.66 -18.56 -18.09
N GLY A 93 12.68 -19.45 -18.29
CA GLY A 93 12.79 -20.59 -19.21
C GLY A 93 13.01 -20.17 -20.65
N LEU A 94 12.24 -19.18 -21.15
CA LEU A 94 12.42 -18.63 -22.50
C LEU A 94 13.78 -17.95 -22.65
N GLN A 95 14.22 -17.20 -21.65
CA GLN A 95 15.53 -16.56 -21.67
C GLN A 95 16.66 -17.59 -21.74
N ARG A 96 16.58 -18.67 -20.94
CA ARG A 96 17.52 -19.78 -21.00
C ARG A 96 17.60 -20.38 -22.41
N LEU A 97 16.47 -20.64 -23.06
CA LEU A 97 16.44 -21.18 -24.42
C LEU A 97 17.09 -20.24 -25.45
N ARG A 98 16.97 -18.92 -25.25
CA ARG A 98 17.62 -17.92 -26.12
C ARG A 98 19.14 -17.88 -25.92
N GLU A 99 19.60 -18.14 -24.70
CA GLU A 99 21.01 -18.10 -24.32
C GLU A 99 21.72 -19.44 -24.58
N GLU A 100 21.00 -20.57 -24.63
CA GLU A 100 21.58 -21.88 -24.97
C GLU A 100 22.03 -21.92 -26.45
N PRO A 101 23.30 -22.30 -26.74
CA PRO A 101 23.71 -22.56 -28.10
C PRO A 101 23.00 -23.79 -28.67
N PRO A 102 22.79 -23.88 -29.99
CA PRO A 102 22.11 -25.02 -30.60
C PRO A 102 22.86 -26.32 -30.27
N ARG A 103 22.16 -27.27 -29.62
CA ARG A 103 22.72 -28.59 -29.32
C ARG A 103 22.96 -29.31 -30.65
N ARG A 104 24.22 -29.62 -30.95
CA ARG A 104 24.59 -30.46 -32.10
C ARG A 104 24.06 -31.87 -31.85
N SER A 105 23.14 -32.30 -32.70
CA SER A 105 22.73 -33.70 -32.82
C SER A 105 23.93 -34.49 -33.35
N HIS A 106 24.43 -35.44 -32.56
CA HIS A 106 25.45 -36.40 -33.01
C HIS A 106 24.86 -37.44 -33.94
#